data_AF-A0A955G0J2-F1
#
_entry.id   AF-A0A955G0J2-F1
#
_cell.length_a   1.000
_cell.length_b   1.000
_cell.length_c   1.000
_cell.angle_alpha   90.00
_cell.angle_beta   90.00
_cell.angle_gamma   90.00
#
_symmetry.space_group_name_H-M   'P 1'
#
loop_
_entity.id
_entity.type
_entity.pdbx_description
1 polymer ?
#
loop_
_entity_poly.entity_id
_entity_poly.type
_entity_poly.pdbx_seq_one_letter_code
_entity_poly.pdbx_strand_id
1 'polypeptide(L)' 'MAKKGDKRKVIGLVSEESGGRHYYTRKNTMNTPDKLELRKYDPVLRKHVLYVETKKSLGRNEVKK' A
#
# COMPACT_ATOMS: atom_id res chain seq x y z
N MET A 1 -5.29 3.53 32.44
CA MET A 1 -5.90 3.32 31.10
C MET A 1 -4.84 2.72 30.18
N ALA A 2 -5.09 1.53 29.63
CA ALA A 2 -4.12 0.88 28.73
C ALA A 2 -4.01 1.70 27.43
N LYS A 3 -2.80 2.16 27.11
CA LYS A 3 -2.49 2.73 25.79
C LYS A 3 -2.70 1.60 24.79
N LYS A 4 -3.86 1.58 24.11
CA LYS A 4 -4.20 0.59 23.09
C LYS A 4 -3.17 0.76 21.98
N GLY A 5 -2.12 -0.08 21.99
CA GLY A 5 -1.08 -0.05 20.97
C GLY A 5 -1.74 -0.07 19.60
N ASP A 6 -1.35 0.86 18.72
CA ASP A 6 -1.97 0.96 17.42
C ASP A 6 -1.58 -0.25 16.58
N LYS A 7 -2.42 -1.29 16.65
CA LYS A 7 -2.25 -2.55 15.91
C LYS A 7 -2.38 -2.31 14.40
N ARG A 8 -2.92 -1.17 13.97
CA ARG A 8 -3.12 -0.83 12.57
C ARG A 8 -1.99 0.06 12.09
N LYS A 9 -1.21 -0.44 11.14
CA LYS A 9 -0.13 0.33 10.51
C LYS A 9 -0.62 0.91 9.19
N VAL A 10 -0.28 2.17 8.91
CA VAL A 10 -0.47 2.76 7.59
C VAL A 10 0.57 2.13 6.65
N ILE A 11 0.10 1.63 5.51
CA ILE A 11 0.89 1.00 4.46
C ILE A 11 0.60 1.70 3.13
N GLY A 12 1.61 1.74 2.27
CA GLY A 12 1.47 2.24 0.90
C GLY A 12 1.24 1.09 -0.07
N LEU A 13 0.43 1.33 -1.10
CA LEU A 13 0.19 0.38 -2.19
C LEU A 13 0.78 0.93 -3.49
N VAL A 14 1.57 0.09 -4.15
CA VAL A 14 2.27 0.40 -5.41
C VAL A 14 1.64 -0.38 -6.54
N SER A 15 1.36 0.29 -7.67
CA SER A 15 0.90 -0.36 -8.88
C SER A 15 2.00 -1.25 -9.45
N GLU A 16 1.68 -2.49 -9.77
CA GLU A 16 2.63 -3.43 -10.37
C GLU A 16 3.05 -3.01 -11.79
N GLU A 17 2.15 -2.38 -12.53
CA GLU A 17 2.40 -1.99 -13.92
C GLU A 17 2.98 -0.58 -14.06
N SER A 18 2.47 0.40 -13.31
CA SER A 18 2.94 1.80 -13.42
C SER A 18 4.04 2.16 -12.43
N GLY A 19 4.25 1.35 -11.38
CA GLY A 19 5.21 1.67 -10.31
C GLY A 19 4.80 2.86 -9.42
N GLY A 20 3.61 3.43 -9.65
CA GLY A 20 3.09 4.57 -8.91
C GLY A 20 2.52 4.18 -7.55
N ARG A 21 2.85 4.97 -6.52
CA ARG A 21 2.30 4.79 -5.16
C ARG A 21 1.16 5.78 -4.91
N HIS A 22 -0.04 5.40 -5.38
CA HIS A 22 -1.22 6.26 -5.34
C HIS A 22 -2.08 6.10 -4.09
N TYR A 23 -2.01 4.93 -3.44
CA TYR A 23 -2.93 4.60 -2.34
C TYR A 23 -2.20 4.33 -1.05
N TYR A 24 -2.81 4.77 0.05
CA TYR A 24 -2.44 4.42 1.41
C TYR A 24 -3.64 3.77 2.09
N THR A 25 -3.39 2.71 2.84
CA THR A 25 -4.42 2.04 3.63
C THR A 25 -3.88 1.69 5.01
N ARG A 26 -4.75 1.37 5.95
CA ARG A 26 -4.38 0.88 7.28
C ARG A 26 -4.62 -0.62 7.32
N LYS A 27 -3.57 -1.41 7.60
CA LYS A 27 -3.72 -2.86 7.81
C LYS A 27 -3.41 -3.26 9.24
N ASN A 28 -4.08 -4.29 9.74
CA ASN A 28 -3.74 -4.91 11.01
C ASN A 28 -2.69 -5.99 10.77
N THR A 29 -1.44 -5.73 11.13
CA THR A 29 -0.32 -6.66 10.88
C THR A 29 -0.42 -7.97 11.66
N MET A 30 -1.27 -8.04 12.69
CA MET A 30 -1.48 -9.28 13.46
C MET A 30 -2.46 -10.23 12.77
N ASN A 31 -3.50 -9.71 12.13
CA ASN A 31 -4.51 -10.56 11.47
C ASN A 31 -4.10 -10.91 10.04
N THR A 32 -3.43 -9.98 9.36
CA THR A 32 -2.94 -10.13 7.98
C THR A 32 -1.44 -9.88 7.97
N PRO A 33 -0.61 -10.91 8.27
CA PRO A 33 0.84 -10.76 8.29
C PRO A 33 1.41 -10.59 6.88
N ASP A 34 0.78 -11.19 5.87
CA ASP A 34 1.22 -11.18 4.48
C ASP A 34 1.10 -9.80 3.81
N LYS A 35 1.76 -9.67 2.66
CA LYS A 35 1.66 -8.48 1.81
C LYS A 35 0.25 -8.36 1.26
N LEU A 36 -0.28 -7.15 1.29
CA LEU A 36 -1.61 -6.88 0.83
C LEU A 36 -1.61 -6.64 -0.69
N GLU A 37 -2.42 -7.39 -1.42
CA GLU A 37 -2.61 -7.28 -2.87
C GLU A 37 -4.05 -6.93 -3.19
N LEU A 38 -4.29 -5.83 -3.90
CA LEU A 38 -5.64 -5.36 -4.25
C LEU A 38 -5.72 -4.91 -5.70
N ARG A 39 -6.82 -5.25 -6.38
CA ARG A 39 -7.15 -4.61 -7.65
C ARG A 39 -7.72 -3.21 -7.40
N LYS A 40 -7.00 -2.18 -7.85
CA LYS A 40 -7.41 -0.77 -7.76
C LYS A 40 -7.21 -0.06 -9.09
N TYR A 41 -7.94 1.03 -9.28
CA TYR A 41 -7.81 1.87 -10.47
C TYR A 41 -6.42 2.49 -10.51
N ASP A 42 -5.79 2.49 -11.67
CA ASP A 42 -4.55 3.21 -11.92
C ASP A 42 -4.84 4.45 -12.76
N PRO A 43 -4.61 5.67 -12.24
CA PRO A 43 -4.91 6.91 -12.98
C PRO A 43 -3.97 7.15 -14.17
N VAL A 44 -2.78 6.54 -14.18
CA VAL A 44 -1.81 6.67 -15.28
C VAL A 44 -2.22 5.75 -16.43
N LEU A 45 -2.54 4.49 -16.13
CA LEU A 45 -2.92 3.50 -17.13
C LEU A 45 -4.42 3.51 -17.47
N ARG A 46 -5.22 4.23 -16.67
CA ARG A 46 -6.68 4.35 -16.79
C ARG A 46 -7.45 3.02 -16.73
N LYS A 47 -6.92 2.02 -16.03
CA LYS A 47 -7.53 0.69 -15.85
C LYS A 47 -7.32 0.18 -14.43
N HIS A 48 -8.06 -0.85 -14.03
CA HIS A 48 -7.83 -1.54 -12.75
C HIS A 48 -6.65 -2.50 -12.86
N VAL A 49 -5.66 -2.31 -12.00
CA VAL A 49 -4.41 -3.08 -11.96
C VAL A 49 -4.20 -3.64 -10.56
N LEU A 50 -3.33 -4.65 -10.44
CA LEU A 50 -2.89 -5.15 -9.15
C LEU A 50 -1.99 -4.11 -8.47
N TYR A 51 -2.33 -3.79 -7.22
CA TYR A 51 -1.54 -2.97 -6.33
C TYR A 51 -1.01 -3.82 -5.19
N VAL A 52 0.29 -3.75 -4.94
CA VAL A 52 0.99 -4.53 -3.93
C VAL A 52 1.51 -3.62 -2.82
N GLU A 53 1.44 -4.09 -1.59
CA GLU A 53 1.98 -3.39 -0.43
C GLU A 53 3.48 -3.16 -0.53
N THR A 54 3.90 -1.91 -0.29
CA THR A 54 5.29 -1.54 -0.10
C THR A 54 5.55 -1.10 1.34
N LYS A 55 6.64 -1.64 1.90
CA LYS A 55 7.16 -1.23 3.21
C LYS A 55 7.98 0.06 3.12
N LYS A 56 8.47 0.43 1.94
CA LYS A 56 9.36 1.59 1.78
C LYS A 56 8.56 2.88 2.02
N SER A 57 9.00 3.70 2.97
CA SER A 57 8.62 5.10 3.09
C SER A 57 9.27 5.89 1.95
N LEU A 58 8.79 5.70 0.72
CA LEU A 58 9.23 6.48 -0.42
C LEU A 58 8.82 7.92 -0.16
N GLY A 59 9.78 8.83 0.03
CA GLY A 59 9.52 10.26 0.17
C GLY A 59 8.95 10.91 -1.11
N ARG A 60 8.73 10.13 -2.18
CA ARG A 60 8.14 10.54 -3.47
C ARG A 60 7.19 9.44 -3.95
N ASN A 61 6.13 9.80 -4.66
CA ASN A 61 5.10 8.87 -5.15
C ASN A 61 5.57 7.92 -6.28
N GLU A 62 6.88 7.87 -6.56
CA GLU A 62 7.48 7.07 -7.61
C GLU A 62 8.45 6.06 -7.01
N VAL A 63 8.20 4.77 -7.25
CA VAL A 63 9.19 3.74 -7.02
C VAL A 63 10.07 3.73 -8.26
N LYS A 64 11.25 4.37 -8.21
CA LYS A 64 12.24 4.18 -9.28
C LYS A 64 12.60 2.69 -9.33
N LYS A 65 12.44 2.09 -10.51
CA LYS A 65 12.82 0.71 -10.81
C LYS A 65 14.34 0.56 -10.71
#